data_AF-A0A8A3P9C4-F1
#
_entry.id   AF-A0A8A3P9C4-F1
#
_cell.length_a   1.000
_cell.length_b   1.000
_cell.length_c   1.000
_cell.angle_alpha   90.00
_cell.angle_beta   90.00
_cell.angle_gamma   90.00
#
_symmetry.space_group_name_H-M   'P 1'
#
loop_
_entity.id
_entity.type
_entity.pdbx_description
1 polymer ?
#
loop_
_entity_poly.entity_id
_entity_poly.type
_entity_poly.pdbx_seq_one_letter_code
_entity_poly.pdbx_strand_id
1 'polypeptide(L)'
;MATGPIYNDIEVSANVPGMKPLFDHGGNHKLAKEIQNAAATADEPRRKQLLDSLRDLQYSIEKPEDTMQRVIHLHLVIAITRVAVDCIEFKTRFPNIKGRVIFQDLPGEIEHAISQGLPEGVEAMAHDFYTPQVIKGAKFYYLRAILHDHLDDKVNLILKNIMQVMDKDSLILLDEMVLPNHNVDWFATQTDLTMLTAFGSMERTETQWKDLLEGVGLKMRKVVTYTHAFRLNVIVASL
;
A
#
# COMPACT_ATOMS: atom_id res chain seq x y z
N MET A 1 8.68 39.89 -9.88
CA MET A 1 9.92 39.17 -9.52
C MET A 1 9.52 37.79 -9.02
N ALA A 2 10.18 36.76 -9.57
CA ALA A 2 10.05 35.32 -9.31
C ALA A 2 8.71 34.63 -9.66
N THR A 3 8.45 34.47 -10.97
CA THR A 3 7.56 33.44 -11.53
C THR A 3 8.36 32.14 -11.69
N GLY A 4 8.22 31.20 -10.75
CA GLY A 4 8.79 29.84 -10.86
C GLY A 4 7.78 28.85 -11.49
N PRO A 5 8.22 27.73 -12.08
CA PRO A 5 7.35 26.79 -12.77
C PRO A 5 6.51 25.98 -11.78
N ILE A 6 5.23 25.83 -12.08
CA ILE A 6 4.28 24.99 -11.34
C ILE A 6 4.50 23.54 -11.81
N TYR A 7 5.11 22.69 -10.99
CA TYR A 7 5.33 21.26 -11.30
C TYR A 7 4.19 20.41 -10.72
N ASN A 8 3.73 19.38 -11.45
CA ASN A 8 2.67 18.45 -11.01
C ASN A 8 3.26 17.14 -10.49
N ASP A 9 3.98 17.19 -9.38
CA ASP A 9 4.66 16.01 -8.85
C ASP A 9 3.71 15.16 -7.99
N ILE A 10 3.83 13.83 -8.12
CA ILE A 10 3.11 12.83 -7.32
C ILE A 10 4.14 12.00 -6.56
N GLU A 11 4.05 12.05 -5.24
CA GLU A 11 4.82 11.22 -4.33
C GLU A 11 3.96 10.04 -3.88
N VAL A 12 4.51 8.84 -3.93
CA VAL A 12 3.88 7.64 -3.38
C VAL A 12 4.81 7.00 -2.37
N SER A 13 4.37 6.87 -1.12
CA SER A 13 5.14 6.17 -0.07
C SER A 13 4.55 4.80 0.22
N ALA A 14 5.41 3.83 0.56
CA ALA A 14 5.08 2.59 1.26
C ALA A 14 6.26 2.29 2.21
N ASN A 15 6.05 1.75 3.41
CA ASN A 15 7.14 1.19 4.22
C ASN A 15 6.55 0.37 5.39
N VAL A 16 6.93 -0.91 5.47
CA VAL A 16 6.61 -1.83 6.58
C VAL A 16 7.94 -2.22 7.24
N PRO A 17 8.15 -1.99 8.55
CA PRO A 17 9.42 -2.28 9.19
C PRO A 17 9.70 -3.80 9.29
N GLY A 18 10.90 -4.22 8.87
CA GLY A 18 11.54 -5.43 9.40
C GLY A 18 11.31 -6.75 8.66
N MET A 19 11.01 -6.74 7.35
CA MET A 19 10.87 -7.99 6.60
C MET A 19 12.05 -8.32 5.70
N LYS A 20 12.49 -9.57 5.82
CA LYS A 20 13.41 -10.21 4.89
C LYS A 20 12.70 -10.35 3.52
N PRO A 21 13.37 -10.14 2.38
CA PRO A 21 12.77 -10.41 1.09
C PRO A 21 12.30 -11.86 1.02
N LEU A 22 10.98 -12.07 0.90
CA LEU A 22 10.34 -13.38 0.89
C LEU A 22 10.33 -14.05 -0.50
N PHE A 23 10.72 -13.31 -1.53
CA PHE A 23 10.72 -13.79 -2.91
C PHE A 23 12.13 -13.75 -3.50
N ASP A 24 12.93 -14.76 -3.15
CA ASP A 24 13.98 -15.21 -4.07
C ASP A 24 13.31 -15.93 -5.25
N HIS A 25 13.00 -15.19 -6.30
CA HIS A 25 12.51 -15.76 -7.57
C HIS A 25 13.64 -16.47 -8.36
N GLY A 26 14.85 -16.59 -7.82
CA GLY A 26 16.01 -17.24 -8.44
C GLY A 26 15.96 -18.77 -8.44
N GLY A 27 15.00 -19.38 -7.75
CA GLY A 27 14.86 -20.83 -7.66
C GLY A 27 14.15 -21.44 -8.87
N ASN A 28 14.90 -22.05 -9.78
CA ASN A 28 14.39 -22.92 -10.84
C ASN A 28 13.79 -24.22 -10.23
N HIS A 29 12.68 -24.11 -9.50
CA HIS A 29 12.15 -25.20 -8.69
C HIS A 29 11.42 -26.23 -9.56
N LYS A 30 12.02 -27.41 -9.69
CA LYS A 30 11.49 -28.58 -10.41
C LYS A 30 10.02 -28.88 -10.07
N LEU A 31 9.67 -28.79 -8.78
CA LEU A 31 8.31 -29.02 -8.28
C LEU A 31 7.29 -28.01 -8.83
N ALA A 32 7.65 -26.73 -8.94
CA ALA A 32 6.77 -25.69 -9.48
C ALA A 32 6.45 -25.95 -10.96
N LYS A 33 7.45 -26.38 -11.75
CA LYS A 33 7.26 -26.78 -13.16
C LYS A 33 6.35 -27.99 -13.30
N GLU A 34 6.49 -28.99 -12.43
CA GLU A 34 5.63 -30.18 -12.43
C GLU A 34 4.16 -29.82 -12.13
N ILE A 35 3.93 -28.95 -11.14
CA ILE A 35 2.59 -28.44 -10.81
C ILE A 35 1.99 -27.62 -11.96
N GLN A 36 2.76 -26.73 -12.57
CA GLN A 36 2.31 -25.91 -13.70
C GLN A 36 1.92 -26.79 -14.90
N ASN A 37 2.70 -27.83 -15.21
CA ASN A 37 2.40 -28.78 -16.28
C ASN A 37 1.14 -29.61 -16.00
N ALA A 38 0.95 -30.03 -14.74
CA ALA A 38 -0.27 -30.73 -14.32
C ALA A 38 -1.51 -29.82 -14.42
N ALA A 39 -1.38 -28.53 -14.07
CA ALA A 39 -2.47 -27.57 -14.18
C ALA A 39 -2.81 -27.23 -15.64
N ALA A 40 -1.82 -27.16 -16.54
CA ALA A 40 -2.00 -26.77 -17.95
C ALA A 40 -2.90 -27.74 -18.74
N THR A 41 -3.00 -29.00 -18.30
CA THR A 41 -3.76 -30.06 -18.98
C THR A 41 -5.03 -30.48 -18.22
N ALA A 42 -5.33 -29.84 -17.09
CA ALA A 42 -6.46 -30.19 -16.22
C ALA A 42 -7.76 -29.48 -16.61
N ASP A 43 -8.89 -30.20 -16.48
CA ASP A 43 -10.24 -29.63 -16.48
C ASP A 43 -10.54 -28.91 -15.15
N GLU A 44 -11.63 -28.12 -15.10
CA GLU A 44 -11.98 -27.35 -13.89
C GLU A 44 -12.05 -28.21 -12.60
N PRO A 45 -12.68 -29.39 -12.60
CA PRO A 45 -12.74 -30.24 -11.41
C PRO A 45 -11.35 -30.69 -10.96
N ARG A 46 -10.47 -31.13 -11.87
CA ARG A 46 -9.09 -31.52 -11.51
C ARG A 46 -8.28 -30.33 -11.06
N ARG A 47 -8.47 -29.15 -11.66
CA ARG A 47 -7.79 -27.92 -11.22
C ARG A 47 -8.17 -27.57 -9.78
N LYS A 48 -9.44 -27.72 -9.41
CA LYS A 48 -9.90 -27.53 -8.02
C LYS A 48 -9.26 -28.56 -7.08
N GLN A 49 -9.26 -29.84 -7.46
CA GLN A 49 -8.63 -30.89 -6.65
C GLN A 49 -7.12 -30.68 -6.46
N LEU A 50 -6.43 -30.18 -7.50
CA LEU A 50 -5.02 -29.80 -7.42
C LEU A 50 -4.80 -28.63 -6.45
N LEU A 51 -5.66 -27.60 -6.49
CA LEU A 51 -5.59 -26.47 -5.56
C LEU A 51 -5.83 -26.92 -4.11
N ASP A 52 -6.83 -27.78 -3.88
CA ASP A 52 -7.12 -28.33 -2.55
C ASP A 52 -5.93 -29.13 -2.03
N SER A 53 -5.33 -29.98 -2.86
CA SER A 53 -4.14 -30.77 -2.49
C SER A 53 -2.91 -29.90 -2.18
N LEU A 54 -2.71 -28.82 -2.94
CA LEU A 54 -1.62 -27.86 -2.69
C LEU A 54 -1.85 -27.10 -1.38
N ARG A 55 -3.11 -26.75 -1.08
CA ARG A 55 -3.48 -26.11 0.17
C ARG A 55 -3.28 -27.04 1.38
N ASP A 56 -3.66 -28.31 1.25
CA ASP A 56 -3.44 -29.31 2.31
C ASP A 56 -1.94 -29.56 2.53
N LEU A 57 -1.17 -29.68 1.44
CA LEU A 57 0.28 -29.81 1.52
C LEU A 57 0.89 -28.59 2.20
N GLN A 58 0.46 -27.38 1.82
CA GLN A 58 0.88 -26.15 2.46
C GLN A 58 0.59 -26.20 3.97
N TYR A 59 -0.64 -26.49 4.39
CA TYR A 59 -0.98 -26.62 5.81
C TYR A 59 -0.14 -27.67 6.55
N SER A 60 0.28 -28.74 5.88
CA SER A 60 1.08 -29.81 6.50
C SER A 60 2.55 -29.44 6.73
N ILE A 61 3.10 -28.51 5.95
CA ILE A 61 4.52 -28.13 6.00
C ILE A 61 4.75 -26.73 6.57
N GLU A 62 3.70 -25.90 6.59
CA GLU A 62 3.75 -24.52 7.05
C GLU A 62 3.78 -24.47 8.58
N LYS A 63 4.76 -23.75 9.14
CA LYS A 63 4.80 -23.56 10.59
C LYS A 63 3.74 -22.55 11.03
N PRO A 64 3.38 -22.51 12.33
CA PRO A 64 2.47 -21.49 12.84
C PRO A 64 2.92 -20.05 12.51
N GLU A 65 4.23 -19.78 12.53
CA GLU A 65 4.79 -18.48 12.19
C GLU A 65 4.65 -18.15 10.69
N ASP A 66 4.90 -19.14 9.82
CA ASP A 66 4.76 -19.01 8.37
C ASP A 66 3.27 -18.83 7.99
N THR A 67 2.37 -19.52 8.70
CA THR A 67 0.91 -19.38 8.55
C THR A 67 0.44 -17.98 8.95
N MET A 68 0.92 -17.47 10.08
CA MET A 68 0.66 -16.09 10.50
C MET A 68 1.18 -15.11 9.44
N GLN A 69 2.42 -15.29 8.97
CA GLN A 69 2.95 -14.47 7.89
C GLN A 69 2.03 -14.54 6.66
N ARG A 70 1.64 -15.72 6.18
CA ARG A 70 0.74 -15.83 5.02
C ARG A 70 -0.61 -15.15 5.23
N VAL A 71 -1.25 -15.33 6.39
CA VAL A 71 -2.57 -14.74 6.68
C VAL A 71 -2.48 -13.22 6.79
N ILE A 72 -1.46 -12.71 7.47
CA ILE A 72 -1.22 -11.26 7.62
C ILE A 72 -0.82 -10.64 6.27
N HIS A 73 -0.01 -11.34 5.46
CA HIS A 73 0.57 -10.81 4.23
C HIS A 73 -0.31 -11.02 2.99
N LEU A 74 -1.32 -11.89 3.02
CA LEU A 74 -2.24 -12.04 1.88
C LEU A 74 -2.92 -10.70 1.54
N HIS A 75 -3.18 -9.88 2.56
CA HIS A 75 -3.77 -8.55 2.43
C HIS A 75 -2.72 -7.48 2.08
N LEU A 76 -1.52 -7.56 2.67
CA LEU A 76 -0.45 -6.54 2.54
C LEU A 76 0.42 -6.69 1.28
N VAL A 77 0.68 -7.91 0.79
CA VAL A 77 1.44 -8.14 -0.47
C VAL A 77 0.68 -7.57 -1.67
N ILE A 78 -0.65 -7.60 -1.62
CA ILE A 78 -1.47 -6.90 -2.61
C ILE A 78 -1.20 -5.40 -2.54
N ALA A 79 -1.05 -4.78 -1.37
CA ALA A 79 -0.85 -3.34 -1.24
C ALA A 79 0.45 -2.85 -1.92
N ILE A 80 1.60 -3.48 -1.63
CA ILE A 80 2.91 -3.05 -2.17
C ILE A 80 3.00 -3.28 -3.69
N THR A 81 2.64 -4.49 -4.15
CA THR A 81 2.61 -4.77 -5.61
C THR A 81 1.60 -3.85 -6.30
N ARG A 82 0.49 -3.53 -5.62
CA ARG A 82 -0.52 -2.63 -6.17
C ARG A 82 -0.04 -1.19 -6.28
N VAL A 83 0.77 -0.68 -5.35
CA VAL A 83 1.35 0.67 -5.45
C VAL A 83 2.20 0.82 -6.72
N ALA A 84 3.09 -0.14 -6.99
CA ALA A 84 3.89 -0.14 -8.21
C ALA A 84 3.01 -0.21 -9.47
N VAL A 85 1.97 -1.06 -9.45
CA VAL A 85 0.97 -1.16 -10.52
C VAL A 85 0.15 0.12 -10.67
N ASP A 86 -0.20 0.80 -9.59
CA ASP A 86 -0.96 2.04 -9.60
C ASP A 86 -0.11 3.17 -10.23
N CYS A 87 1.21 3.21 -9.97
CA CYS A 87 2.14 4.10 -10.65
C CYS A 87 2.22 3.83 -12.15
N ILE A 88 2.25 2.56 -12.57
CA ILE A 88 2.18 2.15 -13.99
C ILE A 88 0.89 2.66 -14.60
N GLU A 89 -0.26 2.28 -14.02
CA GLU A 89 -1.59 2.59 -14.54
C GLU A 89 -1.79 4.11 -14.62
N PHE A 90 -1.30 4.86 -13.63
CA PHE A 90 -1.34 6.31 -13.64
C PHE A 90 -0.58 6.89 -14.84
N LYS A 91 0.65 6.44 -15.10
CA LYS A 91 1.45 6.88 -16.24
C LYS A 91 0.88 6.43 -17.58
N THR A 92 0.34 5.21 -17.66
CA THR A 92 -0.32 4.69 -18.86
C THR A 92 -1.58 5.49 -19.19
N ARG A 93 -2.37 5.85 -18.18
CA ARG A 93 -3.62 6.59 -18.34
C ARG A 93 -3.43 8.09 -18.56
N PHE A 94 -2.34 8.65 -18.01
CA PHE A 94 -1.99 10.06 -18.14
C PHE A 94 -0.57 10.24 -18.70
N PRO A 95 -0.29 9.80 -19.95
CA PRO A 95 1.06 9.77 -20.51
C PRO A 95 1.67 11.17 -20.69
N ASN A 96 0.81 12.19 -20.88
CA ASN A 96 1.22 13.56 -21.11
C ASN A 96 1.29 14.41 -19.82
N ILE A 97 1.11 13.80 -18.64
CA ILE A 97 1.18 14.57 -17.40
C ILE A 97 2.62 15.07 -17.20
N LYS A 98 2.74 16.39 -17.07
CA LYS A 98 4.02 17.05 -16.82
C LYS A 98 4.31 17.02 -15.33
N GLY A 99 5.42 16.43 -14.93
CA GLY A 99 5.83 16.31 -13.53
C GLY A 99 6.63 15.04 -13.30
N ARG A 100 7.09 14.87 -12.06
CA ARG A 100 7.83 13.70 -11.60
C ARG A 100 6.89 12.78 -10.82
N VAL A 101 7.07 11.47 -11.00
CA VAL A 101 6.42 10.45 -10.16
C VAL A 101 7.53 9.81 -9.36
N ILE A 102 7.47 9.96 -8.04
CA ILE A 102 8.52 9.49 -7.13
C ILE A 102 7.93 8.41 -6.23
N PHE A 103 8.46 7.19 -6.35
CA PHE A 103 8.13 6.07 -5.48
C PHE A 103 9.14 6.02 -4.32
N GLN A 104 8.64 6.14 -3.10
CA GLN A 104 9.43 6.16 -1.87
C GLN A 104 9.16 4.91 -1.03
N ASP A 105 10.25 4.25 -0.62
CA ASP A 105 10.20 3.10 0.29
C ASP A 105 11.55 2.95 1.03
N LEU A 106 11.68 1.98 1.93
CA LEU A 106 12.95 1.68 2.58
C LEU A 106 14.04 1.30 1.56
N PRO A 107 15.33 1.51 1.91
CA PRO A 107 16.43 1.21 1.01
C PRO A 107 16.40 -0.20 0.40
N GLY A 108 16.09 -1.23 1.19
CA GLY A 108 16.02 -2.61 0.72
C GLY A 108 14.87 -2.87 -0.27
N GLU A 109 13.72 -2.26 -0.04
CA GLU A 109 12.55 -2.41 -0.92
C GLU A 109 12.74 -1.65 -2.23
N ILE A 110 13.39 -0.49 -2.19
CA ILE A 110 13.79 0.25 -3.39
C ILE A 110 14.78 -0.54 -4.24
N GLU A 111 15.80 -1.14 -3.62
CA GLU A 111 16.75 -2.02 -4.32
C GLU A 111 16.03 -3.20 -4.98
N HIS A 112 15.08 -3.82 -4.26
CA HIS A 112 14.26 -4.89 -4.79
C HIS A 112 13.38 -4.42 -5.97
N ALA A 113 12.67 -3.30 -5.83
CA ALA A 113 11.82 -2.75 -6.88
C ALA A 113 12.62 -2.41 -8.17
N ILE A 114 13.82 -1.85 -8.01
CA ILE A 114 14.73 -1.60 -9.14
C ILE A 114 15.14 -2.92 -9.80
N SER A 115 15.42 -3.98 -9.03
CA SER A 115 15.78 -5.30 -9.57
C SER A 115 14.67 -5.96 -10.40
N GLN A 116 13.40 -5.69 -10.06
CA GLN A 116 12.23 -6.20 -10.79
C GLN A 116 11.90 -5.38 -12.04
N GLY A 117 12.51 -4.20 -12.19
CA GLY A 117 12.27 -3.28 -13.30
C GLY A 117 11.16 -2.30 -12.97
N LEU A 118 11.54 -1.03 -12.79
CA LEU A 118 10.60 0.06 -12.56
C LEU A 118 9.95 0.53 -13.88
N PRO A 119 8.73 1.06 -13.80
CA PRO A 119 8.04 1.62 -14.96
C PRO A 119 8.78 2.84 -15.51
N GLU A 120 8.70 3.05 -16.82
CA GLU A 120 9.30 4.22 -17.44
C GLU A 120 8.70 5.54 -16.89
N GLY A 121 9.56 6.42 -16.40
CA GLY A 121 9.17 7.70 -15.84
C GLY A 121 8.73 7.67 -14.36
N VAL A 122 8.94 6.56 -13.66
CA VAL A 122 8.85 6.48 -12.18
C VAL A 122 10.27 6.49 -11.60
N GLU A 123 10.53 7.46 -10.72
CA GLU A 123 11.79 7.59 -9.99
C GLU A 123 11.67 6.86 -8.65
N ALA A 124 12.56 5.91 -8.37
CA ALA A 124 12.63 5.28 -7.05
C ALA A 124 13.56 6.06 -6.11
N MET A 125 13.13 6.27 -4.88
CA MET A 125 13.87 7.03 -3.87
C MET A 125 13.77 6.36 -2.50
N ALA A 126 14.90 6.01 -1.91
CA ALA A 126 14.92 5.49 -0.55
C ALA A 126 14.50 6.59 0.45
N HIS A 127 13.48 6.32 1.26
CA HIS A 127 13.01 7.23 2.29
C HIS A 127 12.33 6.49 3.43
N ASP A 128 12.50 7.01 4.65
CA ASP A 128 11.77 6.58 5.84
C ASP A 128 10.79 7.69 6.23
N PHE A 129 9.48 7.40 6.16
CA PHE A 129 8.41 8.36 6.48
C PHE A 129 8.41 8.85 7.94
N TYR A 130 9.14 8.19 8.84
CA TYR A 130 9.34 8.69 10.20
C TYR A 130 10.31 9.87 10.24
N THR A 131 11.11 10.04 9.19
CA THR A 131 12.02 11.17 9.02
C THR A 131 11.35 12.30 8.23
N PRO A 132 11.85 13.55 8.34
CA PRO A 132 11.27 14.68 7.60
C PRO A 132 11.25 14.43 6.08
N GLN A 133 10.13 14.74 5.44
CA GLN A 133 9.96 14.55 4.00
C GLN A 133 10.95 15.43 3.22
N VAL A 134 11.61 14.84 2.22
CA VAL A 134 12.65 15.46 1.41
C VAL A 134 12.02 16.22 0.22
N ILE A 135 10.92 15.70 -0.33
CA ILE A 135 10.24 16.30 -1.48
C ILE A 135 9.27 17.40 -1.01
N LYS A 136 9.57 18.64 -1.44
CA LYS A 136 8.81 19.83 -1.06
C LYS A 136 7.91 20.30 -2.20
N GLY A 137 6.69 20.72 -1.86
CA GLY A 137 5.75 21.32 -2.79
C GLY A 137 5.20 20.36 -3.84
N ALA A 138 5.21 19.03 -3.59
CA ALA A 138 4.57 18.10 -4.50
C ALA A 138 3.06 18.38 -4.58
N LYS A 139 2.43 18.17 -5.75
CA LYS A 139 0.98 18.41 -5.88
C LYS A 139 0.18 17.36 -5.14
N PHE A 140 0.65 16.12 -5.15
CA PHE A 140 -0.02 15.03 -4.46
C PHE A 140 0.99 14.23 -3.64
N TYR A 141 0.66 14.02 -2.37
CA TYR A 141 1.30 13.07 -1.47
C TYR A 141 0.34 11.89 -1.29
N TYR A 142 0.66 10.72 -1.80
CA TYR A 142 -0.21 9.55 -1.84
C TYR A 142 0.32 8.44 -0.93
N LEU A 143 -0.51 8.03 0.03
CA LEU A 143 -0.21 6.96 0.97
C LEU A 143 -1.33 5.93 0.85
N ARG A 144 -0.98 4.65 0.70
CA ARG A 144 -1.94 3.57 0.53
C ARG A 144 -1.65 2.45 1.51
N ALA A 145 -2.62 2.12 2.35
CA ALA A 145 -2.51 1.03 3.34
C ALA A 145 -1.19 1.13 4.14
N ILE A 146 -0.93 2.31 4.71
CA ILE A 146 0.24 2.57 5.57
C ILE A 146 -0.24 2.99 6.95
N LEU A 147 -1.20 3.92 6.99
CA LEU A 147 -1.56 4.58 8.24
C LEU A 147 -2.38 3.66 9.15
N HIS A 148 -3.04 2.64 8.59
CA HIS A 148 -3.72 1.61 9.38
C HIS A 148 -2.78 0.65 10.13
N ASP A 149 -1.51 0.54 9.73
CA ASP A 149 -0.49 -0.28 10.41
C ASP A 149 0.09 0.43 11.65
N HIS A 150 -0.29 1.68 11.89
CA HIS A 150 0.36 2.56 12.85
C HIS A 150 -0.60 3.15 13.87
N LEU A 151 -0.13 3.20 15.12
CA LEU A 151 -0.80 3.92 16.22
C LEU A 151 -0.90 5.42 15.93
N ASP A 152 -1.87 6.08 16.54
CA ASP A 152 -2.19 7.50 16.30
C ASP A 152 -0.99 8.43 16.47
N ASP A 153 -0.14 8.22 17.49
CA ASP A 153 1.07 9.04 17.69
C ASP A 153 2.04 8.96 16.51
N LYS A 154 2.14 7.79 15.89
CA LYS A 154 2.99 7.53 14.72
C LYS A 154 2.37 8.08 13.44
N VAL A 155 1.06 7.91 13.27
CA VAL A 155 0.30 8.53 12.17
C VAL A 155 0.43 10.05 12.21
N ASN A 156 0.28 10.66 13.39
CA ASN A 156 0.45 12.10 13.58
C ASN A 156 1.86 12.57 13.20
N LEU A 157 2.90 11.79 13.52
CA LEU A 157 4.27 12.11 13.11
C LEU A 157 4.43 12.09 11.58
N ILE A 158 3.92 11.04 10.91
CA ILE A 158 3.99 10.89 9.45
C ILE A 158 3.26 12.04 8.76
N LEU A 159 2.01 12.30 9.15
CA LEU A 159 1.20 13.37 8.57
C LEU A 159 1.83 14.74 8.81
N LYS A 160 2.45 14.97 9.98
CA LYS A 160 3.14 16.21 10.30
C LYS A 160 4.42 16.41 9.47
N ASN A 161 5.15 15.34 9.17
CA ASN A 161 6.32 15.41 8.28
C ASN A 161 5.92 15.84 6.86
N ILE A 162 4.80 15.33 6.35
CA ILE A 162 4.25 15.70 5.05
C ILE A 162 3.70 17.14 5.08
N MET A 163 2.90 17.48 6.08
CA MET A 163 2.27 18.80 6.21
C MET A 163 3.30 19.94 6.17
N GLN A 164 4.49 19.75 6.77
CA GLN A 164 5.55 20.76 6.79
C GLN A 164 6.15 21.09 5.41
N VAL A 165 6.00 20.20 4.44
CA VAL A 165 6.57 20.35 3.10
C VAL A 165 5.52 20.61 2.02
N MET A 166 4.24 20.59 2.39
CA MET A 166 3.12 20.89 1.50
C MET A 166 3.06 22.38 1.14
N ASP A 167 2.73 22.66 -0.11
CA ASP A 167 2.33 23.99 -0.57
C ASP A 167 0.81 24.18 -0.44
N LYS A 168 0.34 25.42 -0.63
CA LYS A 168 -1.10 25.77 -0.56
C LYS A 168 -1.99 24.98 -1.52
N ASP A 169 -1.43 24.54 -2.64
CA ASP A 169 -2.13 23.77 -3.67
C ASP A 169 -1.83 22.27 -3.57
N SER A 170 -1.04 21.84 -2.58
CA SER A 170 -0.73 20.43 -2.35
C SER A 170 -1.91 19.71 -1.71
N LEU A 171 -2.12 18.47 -2.14
CA LEU A 171 -3.13 17.58 -1.58
C LEU A 171 -2.45 16.33 -1.02
N ILE A 172 -2.98 15.83 0.09
CA ILE A 172 -2.66 14.49 0.59
C ILE A 172 -3.82 13.56 0.25
N LEU A 173 -3.48 12.40 -0.28
CA LEU A 173 -4.40 11.37 -0.74
C LEU A 173 -4.11 10.10 0.07
N LEU A 174 -5.02 9.76 0.99
CA LEU A 174 -4.90 8.56 1.82
C LEU A 174 -5.83 7.49 1.25
N ASP A 175 -5.28 6.44 0.64
CA ASP A 175 -6.02 5.26 0.18
C ASP A 175 -6.09 4.24 1.32
N GLU A 176 -7.14 4.37 2.12
CA GLU A 176 -7.32 3.67 3.39
C GLU A 176 -8.77 3.16 3.51
N MET A 177 -8.99 2.20 4.40
CA MET A 177 -10.36 1.79 4.75
C MET A 177 -11.00 2.87 5.63
N VAL A 178 -12.25 3.20 5.29
CA VAL A 178 -13.08 4.12 6.10
C VAL A 178 -14.31 3.35 6.53
N LEU A 179 -14.33 3.00 7.82
CA LEU A 179 -15.36 2.12 8.36
C LEU A 179 -16.61 2.90 8.78
N PRO A 180 -17.81 2.36 8.55
CA PRO A 180 -19.03 2.89 9.15
C PRO A 180 -19.04 2.61 10.67
N ASN A 181 -19.72 3.46 11.43
CA ASN A 181 -19.82 3.29 12.89
C ASN A 181 -20.61 2.03 13.32
N HIS A 182 -21.45 1.49 12.44
CA HIS A 182 -22.29 0.32 12.71
C HIS A 182 -22.41 -0.55 11.45
N ASN A 183 -22.79 -1.82 11.63
CA ASN A 183 -22.99 -2.79 10.54
C ASN A 183 -21.77 -2.90 9.61
N VAL A 184 -20.58 -2.99 10.21
CA VAL A 184 -19.33 -3.20 9.48
C VAL A 184 -19.37 -4.59 8.82
N ASP A 185 -18.94 -4.66 7.57
CA ASP A 185 -18.88 -5.91 6.82
C ASP A 185 -17.82 -6.86 7.39
N TRP A 186 -18.05 -8.18 7.26
CA TRP A 186 -17.15 -9.20 7.81
C TRP A 186 -15.72 -9.07 7.31
N PHE A 187 -15.51 -8.65 6.05
CA PHE A 187 -14.17 -8.48 5.48
C PHE A 187 -13.42 -7.37 6.20
N ALA A 188 -14.08 -6.22 6.40
CA ALA A 188 -13.50 -5.09 7.12
C ALA A 188 -13.23 -5.45 8.60
N THR A 189 -14.11 -6.21 9.24
CA THR A 189 -13.87 -6.71 10.61
C THR A 189 -12.67 -7.67 10.67
N GLN A 190 -12.52 -8.55 9.68
CA GLN A 190 -11.37 -9.44 9.62
C GLN A 190 -10.06 -8.65 9.44
N THR A 191 -10.04 -7.64 8.56
CA THR A 191 -8.88 -6.78 8.37
C THR A 191 -8.53 -6.03 9.66
N ASP A 192 -9.52 -5.44 10.34
CA ASP A 192 -9.31 -4.75 11.62
C ASP A 192 -8.72 -5.66 12.70
N LEU A 193 -9.23 -6.90 12.83
CA LEU A 193 -8.65 -7.91 13.72
C LEU A 193 -7.20 -8.26 13.33
N THR A 194 -6.88 -8.24 12.03
CA THR A 194 -5.52 -8.46 11.55
C THR A 194 -4.61 -7.30 11.97
N MET A 195 -5.07 -6.05 11.82
CA MET A 195 -4.33 -4.85 12.26
C MET A 195 -4.06 -4.87 13.77
N LEU A 196 -5.06 -5.26 14.55
CA LEU A 196 -4.95 -5.39 16.00
C LEU A 196 -3.93 -6.46 16.41
N THR A 197 -3.97 -7.63 15.76
CA THR A 197 -3.11 -8.76 16.14
C THR A 197 -1.68 -8.63 15.64
N ALA A 198 -1.47 -8.08 14.44
CA ALA A 198 -0.15 -7.99 13.82
C ALA A 198 0.61 -6.72 14.23
N PHE A 199 -0.08 -5.59 14.36
CA PHE A 199 0.55 -4.28 14.56
C PHE A 199 0.13 -3.59 15.86
N GLY A 200 -0.84 -4.14 16.59
CA GLY A 200 -1.47 -3.46 17.72
C GLY A 200 -2.22 -2.20 17.30
N SER A 201 -2.61 -2.12 16.02
CA SER A 201 -3.24 -0.96 15.40
C SER A 201 -4.72 -1.24 15.10
N MET A 202 -5.39 -0.35 14.37
CA MET A 202 -6.80 -0.49 14.02
C MET A 202 -7.13 0.15 12.67
N GLU A 203 -8.20 -0.36 12.06
CA GLU A 203 -8.91 0.34 11.00
C GLU A 203 -9.75 1.49 11.60
N ARG A 204 -9.91 2.57 10.85
CA ARG A 204 -10.49 3.82 11.38
C ARG A 204 -11.81 4.19 10.71
N THR A 205 -12.68 4.78 11.52
CA THR A 205 -13.92 5.42 11.06
C THR A 205 -13.64 6.78 10.43
N GLU A 206 -14.62 7.33 9.70
CA GLU A 206 -14.51 8.66 9.10
C GLU A 206 -14.23 9.74 10.15
N THR A 207 -14.83 9.63 11.34
CA THR A 207 -14.62 10.59 12.44
C THR A 207 -13.19 10.51 12.97
N GLN A 208 -12.66 9.30 13.18
CA GLN A 208 -11.26 9.13 13.63
C GLN A 208 -10.26 9.65 12.59
N TRP A 209 -10.49 9.40 11.30
CA TRP A 209 -9.66 9.97 10.23
C TRP A 209 -9.68 11.49 10.22
N LYS A 210 -10.87 12.08 10.39
CA LYS A 210 -11.04 13.52 10.48
C LYS A 210 -10.28 14.10 11.67
N ASP A 211 -10.40 13.50 12.85
CA ASP A 211 -9.76 13.99 14.08
C ASP A 211 -8.23 13.93 13.98
N LEU A 212 -7.66 12.88 13.36
CA LEU A 212 -6.22 12.77 13.11
C LEU A 212 -5.71 13.85 12.16
N LEU A 213 -6.42 14.08 11.05
CA LEU A 213 -6.05 15.10 10.08
C LEU A 213 -6.14 16.50 10.71
N GLU A 214 -7.23 16.81 11.40
CA GLU A 214 -7.41 18.11 12.06
C GLU A 214 -6.38 18.33 13.18
N GLY A 215 -5.99 17.27 13.90
CA GLY A 215 -4.97 17.31 14.96
C GLY A 215 -3.59 17.76 14.47
N VAL A 216 -3.25 17.52 13.20
CA VAL A 216 -1.99 17.97 12.58
C VAL A 216 -2.15 19.24 11.74
N GLY A 217 -3.34 19.84 11.69
CA GLY A 217 -3.63 21.05 10.92
C GLY A 217 -4.02 20.81 9.47
N LEU A 218 -4.38 19.58 9.10
CA LEU A 218 -4.93 19.24 7.78
C LEU A 218 -6.47 19.21 7.83
N LYS A 219 -7.11 19.56 6.73
CA LYS A 219 -8.56 19.55 6.58
C LYS A 219 -8.98 18.46 5.60
N MET A 220 -9.80 17.53 6.07
CA MET A 220 -10.44 16.54 5.22
C MET A 220 -11.44 17.24 4.28
N ARG A 221 -11.20 17.14 2.97
CA ARG A 221 -12.01 17.79 1.92
C ARG A 221 -13.09 16.87 1.39
N LYS A 222 -12.73 15.61 1.12
CA LYS A 222 -13.62 14.64 0.49
C LYS A 222 -13.14 13.22 0.80
N VAL A 223 -14.10 12.30 0.92
CA VAL A 223 -13.85 10.86 0.89
C VAL A 223 -14.44 10.30 -0.40
N VAL A 224 -13.64 9.59 -1.19
CA VAL A 224 -14.06 8.99 -2.46
C VAL A 224 -13.98 7.48 -2.35
N THR A 225 -15.12 6.81 -2.22
CA THR A 225 -15.19 5.35 -2.24
C THR A 225 -15.11 4.85 -3.69
N TYR A 226 -14.12 4.03 -4.00
CA TYR A 226 -14.00 3.41 -5.34
C TYR A 226 -14.29 1.91 -5.31
N THR A 227 -14.21 1.26 -4.14
CA THR A 227 -14.67 -0.13 -3.97
C THR A 227 -15.59 -0.24 -2.77
N HIS A 228 -16.90 -0.25 -3.01
CA HIS A 228 -17.91 -0.32 -1.94
C HIS A 228 -17.86 -1.63 -1.15
N ALA A 229 -17.57 -2.75 -1.82
CA ALA A 229 -17.52 -4.08 -1.19
C ALA A 229 -16.40 -4.19 -0.14
N PHE A 230 -15.24 -3.60 -0.41
CA PHE A 230 -14.07 -3.65 0.48
C PHE A 230 -13.88 -2.35 1.27
N ARG A 231 -14.81 -1.39 1.15
CA ARG A 231 -14.71 -0.06 1.78
C ARG A 231 -13.34 0.59 1.57
N LEU A 232 -12.80 0.47 0.35
CA LEU A 232 -11.58 1.17 -0.04
C LEU A 232 -11.94 2.59 -0.49
N ASN A 233 -11.31 3.58 0.14
CA ASN A 233 -11.59 4.99 -0.08
C ASN A 233 -10.31 5.77 -0.26
N VAL A 234 -10.36 6.78 -1.12
CA VAL A 234 -9.34 7.84 -1.13
C VAL A 234 -9.87 9.02 -0.33
N ILE A 235 -9.23 9.29 0.81
CA ILE A 235 -9.45 10.48 1.61
C ILE A 235 -8.56 11.59 1.04
N VAL A 236 -9.19 12.68 0.60
CA VAL A 236 -8.51 13.87 0.09
C VAL A 236 -8.46 14.89 1.21
N ALA A 237 -7.25 15.32 1.58
CA ALA A 237 -7.05 16.40 2.53
C ALA A 237 -6.05 17.44 2.01
N SER A 238 -6.08 18.63 2.63
CA SER A 238 -5.21 19.76 2.31
C SER A 238 -4.87 20.54 3.58
N LEU A 239 -4.03 21.55 3.46
CA LEU A 239 -3.92 22.62 4.47
C LEU A 239 -5.27 23.36 4.67
#